data_AF-A0A2M7L710-F1
#
_entry.id   AF-A0A2M7L710-F1
#
_cell.length_a   1.000
_cell.length_b   1.000
_cell.length_c   1.000
_cell.angle_alpha   90.00
_cell.angle_beta   90.00
_cell.angle_gamma   90.00
#
_symmetry.space_group_name_H-M   'P 1'
#
loop_
_entity.id
_entity.type
_entity.pdbx_description
1 polymer ?
#
loop_
_entity_poly.entity_id
_entity_poly.type
_entity_poly.pdbx_seq_one_letter_code
_entity_poly.pdbx_strand_id
1 'polypeptide(L)'
;MHNNVPALHRQRKLVHDSIESMQREGESMHALSSKFYTRLLQTDPTLGDIFDGSPVTLNRKFSNMIATFKNLKHLEMITPAIESLSKRHLAYGMQPAHLDSFKAALIFALEKQLRDRFTDELKQAWNNCYDDVAVVIRRAAKAHPELFRAASPKQHTHYDMNLLADIGGADVVKQVLARFYGIIFADAWLGQFFYGKSKTGLTNKQSKFMVAAFGGPNTYEGEPPALSHMHMYITEEISLLREKMLRQAISDQGLGIDIAERWLSVDRSFWHSIHKQSVDECVTKCFGQAPVVVKKPENYQPQ
;
A
#
# COMPACT_ATOMS: atom_id res chain seq x y z
N MET A 1 -28.99 6.20 -32.66
CA MET A 1 -27.91 6.03 -31.67
C MET A 1 -26.98 4.86 -32.06
N HIS A 2 -26.33 4.94 -33.21
CA HIS A 2 -25.35 3.95 -33.69
C HIS A 2 -24.28 4.73 -34.48
N ASN A 3 -23.00 4.51 -34.15
CA ASN A 3 -21.76 4.96 -34.84
C ASN A 3 -20.69 5.62 -33.93
N ASN A 4 -20.39 5.05 -32.76
CA ASN A 4 -19.15 5.42 -32.03
C ASN A 4 -18.34 4.23 -31.47
N VAL A 5 -18.78 3.00 -31.74
CA VAL A 5 -18.12 1.76 -31.27
C VAL A 5 -16.68 1.63 -31.79
N PRO A 6 -16.35 1.94 -33.06
CA PRO A 6 -14.97 1.87 -33.54
C PRO A 6 -14.03 2.88 -32.87
N ALA A 7 -14.51 4.10 -32.59
CA ALA A 7 -13.73 5.13 -31.92
C ALA A 7 -13.49 4.79 -30.44
N LEU A 8 -14.51 4.26 -29.75
CA LEU A 8 -14.39 3.80 -28.38
C LEU A 8 -13.42 2.61 -28.24
N HIS A 9 -13.50 1.65 -29.18
CA HIS A 9 -12.58 0.51 -29.23
C HIS A 9 -11.13 0.97 -29.43
N ARG A 10 -10.90 1.94 -30.33
CA ARG A 10 -9.58 2.54 -30.55
C ARG A 10 -9.04 3.20 -29.28
N GLN A 11 -9.85 4.00 -28.58
CA GLN A 11 -9.43 4.67 -27.34
C GLN A 11 -9.05 3.68 -26.23
N ARG A 12 -9.89 2.66 -26.00
CA ARG A 12 -9.61 1.59 -25.02
C ARG A 12 -8.32 0.84 -25.38
N LYS A 13 -8.08 0.61 -26.68
CA LYS A 13 -6.83 0.00 -27.17
C LYS A 13 -5.60 0.88 -26.92
N LEU A 14 -5.68 2.19 -27.16
CA LEU A 14 -4.57 3.12 -26.87
C LEU A 14 -4.19 3.09 -25.38
N VAL A 15 -5.17 3.10 -24.48
CA VAL A 15 -4.94 2.99 -23.03
C VAL A 15 -4.29 1.66 -22.70
N HIS A 16 -4.83 0.54 -23.18
CA HIS A 16 -4.24 -0.78 -23.02
C HIS A 16 -2.76 -0.81 -23.45
N ASP A 17 -2.48 -0.40 -24.69
CA ASP A 17 -1.15 -0.46 -25.28
C ASP A 17 -0.16 0.44 -24.53
N SER A 18 -0.60 1.61 -24.04
CA SER A 18 0.23 2.50 -23.23
C SER A 18 0.64 1.87 -21.89
N ILE A 19 -0.26 1.12 -21.25
CA ILE A 19 0.05 0.41 -20.01
C ILE A 19 1.04 -0.73 -20.28
N GLU A 20 0.86 -1.47 -21.38
CA GLU A 20 1.81 -2.52 -21.74
C GLU A 20 3.19 -1.99 -22.10
N SER A 21 3.26 -0.88 -22.83
CA SER A 21 4.53 -0.22 -23.16
C SER A 21 5.25 0.23 -21.89
N MET A 22 4.56 0.88 -20.95
CA MET A 22 5.14 1.23 -19.64
C MET A 22 5.72 0.01 -18.92
N GLN A 23 4.97 -1.10 -18.89
CA GLN A 23 5.43 -2.34 -18.26
C GLN A 23 6.66 -2.95 -18.95
N ARG A 24 6.67 -3.01 -20.30
CA ARG A 24 7.77 -3.60 -21.08
C ARG A 24 9.06 -2.79 -21.00
N GLU A 25 8.95 -1.47 -20.91
CA GLU A 25 10.09 -0.56 -20.86
C GLU A 25 10.64 -0.36 -19.44
N GLY A 26 10.07 -1.06 -18.45
CA GLY A 26 10.48 -0.94 -17.06
C GLY A 26 10.15 0.41 -16.44
N GLU A 27 9.17 1.15 -16.98
CA GLU A 27 8.69 2.39 -16.36
C GLU A 27 8.21 2.07 -14.94
N SER A 28 8.75 2.81 -13.98
CA SER A 28 8.50 2.51 -12.58
C SER A 28 7.06 2.85 -12.20
N MET A 29 6.23 1.81 -12.05
CA MET A 29 4.87 1.95 -11.52
C MET A 29 4.86 2.60 -10.13
N HIS A 30 5.93 2.41 -9.37
CA HIS A 30 6.19 3.14 -8.13
C HIS A 30 6.32 4.64 -8.38
N ALA A 31 7.17 5.06 -9.32
CA ALA A 31 7.33 6.47 -9.66
C ALA A 31 6.05 7.12 -10.22
N LEU A 32 5.24 6.39 -10.98
CA LEU A 32 3.94 6.88 -11.46
C LEU A 32 2.96 7.05 -10.29
N SER A 33 2.85 6.04 -9.42
CA SER A 33 2.01 6.08 -8.23
C SER A 33 2.40 7.20 -7.27
N SER A 34 3.70 7.46 -7.08
CA SER A 34 4.17 8.53 -6.20
C SER A 34 3.77 9.91 -6.73
N LYS A 35 3.89 10.15 -8.05
CA LYS A 35 3.40 11.39 -8.68
C LYS A 35 1.88 11.53 -8.53
N PHE A 36 1.16 10.43 -8.71
CA PHE A 36 -0.29 10.39 -8.58
C PHE A 36 -0.76 10.79 -7.17
N TYR A 37 -0.35 10.07 -6.12
CA TYR A 37 -0.82 10.37 -4.76
C TYR A 37 -0.32 11.72 -4.24
N THR A 38 0.90 12.13 -4.62
CA THR A 38 1.40 13.48 -4.31
C THR A 38 0.47 14.55 -4.89
N ARG A 39 0.13 14.45 -6.18
CA ARG A 39 -0.77 15.41 -6.82
C ARG A 39 -2.19 15.35 -6.25
N LEU A 40 -2.68 14.14 -5.97
CA LEU A 40 -4.01 13.92 -5.43
C LEU A 40 -4.19 14.62 -4.08
N LEU A 41 -3.29 14.37 -3.13
CA LEU A 41 -3.41 14.90 -1.78
C LEU A 41 -3.03 16.38 -1.67
N GLN A 42 -2.22 16.90 -2.60
CA GLN A 42 -2.02 18.34 -2.75
C GLN A 42 -3.28 19.06 -3.24
N THR A 43 -4.06 18.42 -4.10
CA THR A 43 -5.26 19.02 -4.72
C THR A 43 -6.49 18.83 -3.83
N ASP A 44 -6.59 17.67 -3.17
CA ASP A 44 -7.72 17.28 -2.35
C ASP A 44 -7.21 16.56 -1.08
N PRO A 45 -6.80 17.32 -0.05
CA PRO A 45 -6.26 16.75 1.20
C PRO A 45 -7.24 15.82 1.93
N THR A 46 -8.55 16.01 1.71
CA THR A 46 -9.60 15.21 2.36
C THR A 46 -9.55 13.73 1.95
N LEU A 47 -8.96 13.44 0.78
CA LEU A 47 -8.73 12.08 0.31
C LEU A 47 -7.69 11.31 1.15
N GLY A 48 -6.91 12.00 1.98
CA GLY A 48 -5.94 11.38 2.89
C GLY A 48 -6.59 10.40 3.87
N ASP A 49 -7.83 10.66 4.28
CA ASP A 49 -8.55 9.79 5.22
C ASP A 49 -9.16 8.53 4.54
N ILE A 50 -9.32 8.58 3.21
CA ILE A 50 -9.85 7.47 2.41
C ILE A 50 -8.72 6.55 1.96
N PHE A 51 -7.58 7.14 1.56
CA PHE A 51 -6.40 6.40 1.12
C PHE A 51 -5.46 6.09 2.27
N ASP A 52 -5.90 5.14 3.10
CA ASP A 52 -5.13 4.57 4.20
C ASP A 52 -4.08 3.55 3.69
N GLY A 53 -2.88 3.62 4.28
CA GLY A 53 -1.77 2.70 4.11
C GLY A 53 -0.44 3.37 3.76
N SER A 54 0.65 2.62 4.00
CA SER A 54 2.00 3.01 3.58
C SER A 54 2.13 3.16 2.05
N PRO A 55 3.12 3.94 1.56
CA PRO A 55 3.49 4.00 0.15
C PRO A 55 3.56 2.68 -0.60
N VAL A 56 4.08 1.61 -0.01
CA VAL A 56 4.09 0.27 -0.64
C VAL A 56 2.68 -0.28 -0.82
N THR A 57 1.83 -0.14 0.20
CA THR A 57 0.42 -0.57 0.14
C THR A 57 -0.37 0.22 -0.89
N LEU A 58 -0.22 1.55 -0.89
CA LEU A 58 -0.90 2.42 -1.84
C LEU A 58 -0.41 2.22 -3.27
N ASN A 59 0.88 1.95 -3.47
CA ASN A 59 1.42 1.60 -4.78
C ASN A 59 0.84 0.30 -5.33
N ARG A 60 0.65 -0.72 -4.49
CA ARG A 60 -0.03 -1.96 -4.89
C ARG A 60 -1.48 -1.70 -5.27
N LYS A 61 -2.22 -0.91 -4.48
CA LYS A 61 -3.61 -0.50 -4.81
C LYS A 61 -3.66 0.24 -6.15
N PHE A 62 -2.72 1.17 -6.39
CA PHE A 62 -2.60 1.90 -7.64
C PHE A 62 -2.30 1.00 -8.84
N SER A 63 -1.38 0.05 -8.69
CA SER A 63 -1.05 -0.93 -9.74
C SER A 63 -2.25 -1.78 -10.14
N ASN A 64 -3.03 -2.24 -9.15
CA ASN A 64 -4.26 -2.98 -9.39
C ASN A 64 -5.32 -2.14 -10.13
N MET A 65 -5.43 -0.86 -9.78
CA MET A 65 -6.29 0.07 -10.49
C MET A 65 -5.85 0.26 -11.95
N ILE A 66 -4.57 0.51 -12.21
CA ILE A 66 -4.05 0.62 -13.58
C ILE A 66 -4.30 -0.68 -14.37
N ALA A 67 -4.19 -1.84 -13.74
CA ALA A 67 -4.54 -3.11 -14.37
C ALA A 67 -6.03 -3.22 -14.75
N THR A 68 -6.92 -2.53 -14.04
CA THR A 68 -8.34 -2.43 -14.47
C THR A 68 -8.46 -1.64 -15.76
N PHE A 69 -7.75 -0.51 -15.88
CA PHE A 69 -7.71 0.29 -17.11
C PHE A 69 -7.15 -0.49 -18.30
N LYS A 70 -6.15 -1.35 -18.07
CA LYS A 70 -5.62 -2.25 -19.11
C LYS A 70 -6.70 -3.15 -19.69
N ASN A 71 -7.62 -3.65 -18.86
CA ASN A 71 -8.63 -4.64 -19.28
C ASN A 71 -9.96 -4.02 -19.76
N LEU A 72 -10.01 -2.70 -20.00
CA LEU A 72 -11.26 -2.00 -20.37
C LEU A 72 -11.82 -2.33 -21.75
N LYS A 73 -11.11 -3.10 -22.58
CA LYS A 73 -11.56 -3.48 -23.94
C LYS A 73 -12.99 -4.02 -23.96
N HIS A 74 -13.41 -4.69 -22.89
CA HIS A 74 -14.75 -5.25 -22.69
C HIS A 74 -15.39 -4.73 -21.39
N LEU A 75 -15.44 -3.41 -21.20
CA LEU A 75 -16.01 -2.76 -20.02
C LEU A 75 -17.40 -3.31 -19.65
N GLU A 76 -18.21 -3.62 -20.66
CA GLU A 76 -19.57 -4.13 -20.52
C GLU A 76 -19.59 -5.46 -19.75
N MET A 77 -18.59 -6.32 -19.97
CA MET A 77 -18.45 -7.62 -19.30
C MET A 77 -17.98 -7.50 -17.85
N ILE A 78 -17.18 -6.47 -17.54
CA ILE A 78 -16.63 -6.24 -16.19
C ILE A 78 -17.45 -5.24 -15.38
N THR A 79 -18.53 -4.69 -15.95
CA THR A 79 -19.39 -3.70 -15.30
C THR A 79 -19.93 -4.20 -13.95
N PRO A 80 -20.43 -5.44 -13.78
CA PRO A 80 -20.88 -5.94 -12.48
C PRO A 80 -19.76 -5.96 -11.42
N ALA A 81 -18.52 -6.28 -11.83
CA ALA A 81 -17.36 -6.27 -10.94
C ALA A 81 -16.99 -4.84 -10.52
N ILE A 82 -17.06 -3.87 -11.44
CA ILE A 82 -16.83 -2.45 -11.16
C ILE A 82 -17.94 -1.89 -10.24
N GLU A 83 -19.19 -2.29 -10.41
CA GLU A 83 -20.27 -1.88 -9.50
C GLU A 83 -20.05 -2.41 -8.08
N SER A 84 -19.65 -3.68 -7.93
CA SER A 84 -19.29 -4.26 -6.63
C SER A 84 -18.10 -3.55 -5.99
N LEU A 85 -17.07 -3.21 -6.79
CA LEU A 85 -15.94 -2.40 -6.35
C LEU A 85 -16.40 -1.00 -5.90
N SER A 86 -17.29 -0.37 -6.66
CA SER A 86 -17.84 0.96 -6.38
C SER A 86 -18.55 0.97 -5.03
N LYS A 87 -19.43 0.00 -4.76
CA LYS A 87 -20.13 -0.11 -3.46
C LYS A 87 -19.17 -0.12 -2.27
N ARG A 88 -18.05 -0.85 -2.38
CA ARG A 88 -17.02 -0.86 -1.33
C ARG A 88 -16.32 0.48 -1.18
N HIS A 89 -15.98 1.16 -2.28
CA HIS A 89 -15.32 2.46 -2.22
C HIS A 89 -16.23 3.55 -1.65
N LEU A 90 -17.52 3.53 -2.00
CA LEU A 90 -18.54 4.41 -1.42
C LEU A 90 -18.64 4.18 0.10
N ALA A 91 -18.66 2.92 0.54
CA ALA A 91 -18.65 2.56 1.96
C ALA A 91 -17.35 2.98 2.68
N TYR A 92 -16.24 3.16 1.95
CA TYR A 92 -14.98 3.71 2.49
C TYR A 92 -14.98 5.25 2.55
N GLY A 93 -16.08 5.92 2.21
CA GLY A 93 -16.20 7.37 2.25
C GLY A 93 -15.86 8.07 0.93
N MET A 94 -15.61 7.33 -0.15
CA MET A 94 -15.43 7.94 -1.47
C MET A 94 -16.73 8.63 -1.91
N GLN A 95 -16.61 9.89 -2.33
CA GLN A 95 -17.72 10.67 -2.87
C GLN A 95 -17.57 10.81 -4.40
N PRO A 96 -18.68 10.95 -5.15
CA PRO A 96 -18.64 11.25 -6.58
C PRO A 96 -17.80 12.50 -6.91
N ALA A 97 -17.76 13.49 -6.01
CA ALA A 97 -16.95 14.70 -6.17
C ALA A 97 -15.43 14.41 -6.22
N HIS A 98 -14.97 13.35 -5.55
CA HIS A 98 -13.55 12.97 -5.55
C HIS A 98 -13.07 12.41 -6.89
N LEU A 99 -13.98 11.98 -7.78
CA LEU A 99 -13.63 11.43 -9.09
C LEU A 99 -12.87 12.46 -9.94
N ASP A 100 -13.24 13.74 -9.86
CA ASP A 100 -12.61 14.77 -10.68
C ASP A 100 -11.18 15.08 -10.18
N SER A 101 -10.98 15.19 -8.86
CA SER A 101 -9.65 15.28 -8.22
C SER A 101 -8.77 14.08 -8.61
N PHE A 102 -9.35 12.88 -8.57
CA PHE A 102 -8.67 11.64 -8.94
C PHE A 102 -8.24 11.64 -10.42
N LYS A 103 -9.16 11.99 -11.32
CA LYS A 103 -8.88 12.08 -12.76
C LYS A 103 -7.74 13.06 -13.04
N ALA A 104 -7.81 14.27 -12.47
CA ALA A 104 -6.81 15.30 -12.64
C ALA A 104 -5.42 14.82 -12.17
N ALA A 105 -5.34 14.15 -11.02
CA ALA A 105 -4.10 13.60 -10.50
C ALA A 105 -3.54 12.46 -11.38
N LEU A 106 -4.40 11.58 -11.90
CA LEU A 106 -3.99 10.47 -12.79
C LEU A 106 -3.44 10.99 -14.11
N ILE A 107 -4.15 11.91 -14.76
CA ILE A 107 -3.71 12.51 -16.02
C ILE A 107 -2.41 13.27 -15.84
N PHE A 108 -2.27 14.05 -14.76
CA PHE A 108 -1.01 14.71 -14.43
C PHE A 108 0.15 13.71 -14.26
N ALA A 109 -0.07 12.63 -13.51
CA ALA A 109 0.97 11.63 -13.27
C ALA A 109 1.42 10.94 -14.57
N LEU A 110 0.47 10.58 -15.44
CA LEU A 110 0.75 9.99 -16.76
C LEU A 110 1.51 10.97 -17.66
N GLU A 111 1.11 12.24 -17.71
CA GLU A 111 1.80 13.28 -18.47
C GLU A 111 3.26 13.45 -18.03
N LYS A 112 3.51 13.44 -16.71
CA LYS A 112 4.87 13.52 -16.18
C LYS A 112 5.69 12.25 -16.41
N GLN A 113 5.06 11.08 -16.43
CA GLN A 113 5.77 9.81 -16.63
C GLN A 113 6.13 9.61 -18.11
N LEU A 114 5.14 9.77 -18.99
CA LEU A 114 5.27 9.46 -20.42
C LEU A 114 5.87 10.61 -21.23
N ARG A 115 5.82 11.86 -20.74
CA ARG A 115 6.38 13.05 -21.38
C ARG A 115 5.86 13.17 -22.83
N ASP A 116 6.74 13.29 -23.81
CA ASP A 116 6.41 13.44 -25.23
C ASP A 116 5.59 12.27 -25.81
N ARG A 117 5.60 11.11 -25.14
CA ARG A 117 4.79 9.95 -25.52
C ARG A 117 3.32 10.09 -25.11
N PHE A 118 2.99 11.03 -24.22
CA PHE A 118 1.62 11.34 -23.82
C PHE A 118 0.98 12.34 -24.79
N THR A 119 0.81 11.90 -26.04
CA THR A 119 0.21 12.70 -27.10
C THR A 119 -1.20 13.15 -26.73
N ASP A 120 -1.70 14.20 -27.39
CA ASP A 120 -3.08 14.67 -27.18
C ASP A 120 -4.12 13.57 -27.43
N GLU A 121 -3.87 12.70 -28.42
CA GLU A 121 -4.72 11.54 -28.70
C GLU A 121 -4.74 10.56 -27.52
N LEU A 122 -3.57 10.22 -26.96
CA LEU A 122 -3.47 9.30 -25.84
C LEU A 122 -4.08 9.93 -24.57
N LYS A 123 -3.85 11.22 -24.33
CA LYS A 123 -4.47 11.98 -23.25
C LYS A 123 -6.00 11.96 -23.36
N GLN A 124 -6.55 12.20 -24.55
CA GLN A 124 -7.99 12.12 -24.76
C GLN A 124 -8.52 10.70 -24.53
N ALA A 125 -7.80 9.67 -24.99
CA ALA A 125 -8.18 8.28 -24.78
C ALA A 125 -8.24 7.91 -23.29
N TRP A 126 -7.25 8.34 -22.49
CA TRP A 126 -7.25 8.15 -21.03
C TRP A 126 -8.39 8.89 -20.34
N ASN A 127 -8.67 10.14 -20.74
CA ASN A 127 -9.79 10.90 -20.20
C ASN A 127 -11.12 10.17 -20.45
N ASN A 128 -11.35 9.70 -21.67
CA ASN A 128 -12.59 9.02 -22.03
C ASN A 128 -12.73 7.66 -21.32
N CYS A 129 -11.65 6.87 -21.25
CA CYS A 129 -11.67 5.58 -20.53
C CYS A 129 -11.90 5.77 -19.02
N TYR A 130 -11.36 6.85 -18.43
CA TYR A 130 -11.67 7.22 -17.06
C TYR A 130 -13.16 7.58 -16.90
N ASP A 131 -13.69 8.42 -17.79
CA ASP A 131 -15.08 8.87 -17.73
C ASP A 131 -16.07 7.72 -17.87
N ASP A 132 -15.79 6.76 -18.75
CA ASP A 132 -16.54 5.50 -18.88
C ASP A 132 -16.68 4.76 -17.53
N VAL A 133 -15.57 4.59 -16.81
CA VAL A 133 -15.56 3.93 -15.48
C VAL A 133 -16.26 4.81 -14.44
N ALA A 134 -16.03 6.12 -14.47
CA ALA A 134 -16.64 7.08 -13.56
C ALA A 134 -18.17 7.11 -13.71
N VAL A 135 -18.72 6.91 -14.91
CA VAL A 135 -20.17 6.77 -15.12
C VAL A 135 -20.72 5.56 -14.36
N VAL A 136 -20.04 4.42 -14.39
CA VAL A 136 -20.46 3.22 -13.62
C VAL A 136 -20.43 3.49 -12.13
N ILE A 137 -19.38 4.15 -11.62
CA ILE A 137 -19.25 4.52 -10.20
C ILE A 137 -20.36 5.49 -9.79
N ARG A 138 -20.62 6.54 -10.57
CA ARG A 138 -21.69 7.52 -10.30
C ARG A 138 -23.08 6.87 -10.35
N ARG A 139 -23.30 5.91 -11.23
CA ARG A 139 -24.56 5.12 -11.27
C ARG A 139 -24.72 4.31 -9.99
N ALA A 140 -23.68 3.61 -9.54
CA ALA A 140 -23.70 2.86 -8.29
C ALA A 140 -23.96 3.77 -7.08
N ALA A 141 -23.30 4.94 -7.03
CA ALA A 141 -23.53 5.97 -6.01
C ALA A 141 -24.98 6.46 -5.96
N LYS A 142 -25.58 6.72 -7.12
CA LYS A 142 -26.99 7.15 -7.21
C LYS A 142 -27.96 6.04 -6.81
N ALA A 143 -27.65 4.78 -7.14
CA ALA A 143 -28.48 3.63 -6.78
C ALA A 143 -28.38 3.25 -5.30
N HIS A 144 -27.28 3.60 -4.65
CA HIS A 144 -26.97 3.22 -3.27
C HIS A 144 -26.61 4.42 -2.37
N PRO A 145 -27.47 5.44 -2.24
CA PRO A 145 -27.20 6.60 -1.39
C PRO A 145 -27.04 6.24 0.10
N GLU A 146 -27.56 5.10 0.53
CA GLU A 146 -27.41 4.59 1.90
C GLU A 146 -25.96 4.24 2.26
N LEU A 147 -25.11 3.91 1.28
CA LEU A 147 -23.71 3.53 1.49
C LEU A 147 -22.82 4.71 1.91
N PHE A 148 -23.32 5.94 1.79
CA PHE A 148 -22.64 7.14 2.28
C PHE A 148 -22.73 7.32 3.81
N ARG A 149 -23.43 6.43 4.53
CA ARG A 149 -23.57 6.54 5.98
C ARG A 149 -22.32 6.08 6.73
N ALA A 150 -21.61 7.08 7.25
CA ALA A 150 -20.59 7.04 8.29
C ALA A 150 -19.48 6.00 8.07
N ALA A 151 -18.60 6.27 7.11
CA ALA A 151 -17.23 5.83 7.28
C ALA A 151 -16.72 6.47 8.58
N SER A 152 -16.52 5.65 9.62
CA SER A 152 -15.82 6.12 10.82
C SER A 152 -14.48 6.68 10.41
N PRO A 153 -14.05 7.85 10.94
CA PRO A 153 -12.70 8.34 10.73
C PRO A 153 -11.72 7.22 11.08
N LYS A 154 -10.98 6.72 10.09
CA LYS A 154 -9.93 5.75 10.35
C LYS A 154 -8.79 6.50 11.02
N GLN A 155 -8.26 5.94 12.11
CA GLN A 155 -7.08 6.50 12.77
C GLN A 155 -5.94 6.61 11.76
N HIS A 156 -5.39 7.82 11.68
CA HIS A 156 -4.66 8.33 10.54
C HIS A 156 -3.36 7.59 10.25
N THR A 157 -3.33 6.96 9.08
CA THR A 157 -2.13 6.58 8.35
C THR A 157 -2.12 7.49 7.12
N HIS A 158 -1.66 8.74 7.29
CA HIS A 158 -1.51 9.64 6.15
C HIS A 158 -0.39 9.11 5.25
N TYR A 159 -0.62 9.15 3.95
CA TYR A 159 0.45 8.93 2.97
C TYR A 159 1.51 10.00 3.15
N ASP A 160 2.62 9.58 3.74
CA ASP A 160 3.70 10.48 4.11
C ASP A 160 4.92 10.21 3.23
N MET A 161 5.05 11.03 2.20
CA MET A 161 6.17 10.95 1.25
C MET A 161 7.43 11.62 1.76
N ASN A 162 7.35 12.38 2.86
CA ASN A 162 8.49 13.10 3.43
C ASN A 162 9.10 12.34 4.61
N LEU A 163 8.42 11.34 5.17
CA LEU A 163 8.88 10.58 6.33
C LEU A 163 10.31 10.06 6.17
N LEU A 164 10.68 9.52 5.01
CA LEU A 164 12.05 9.05 4.81
C LEU A 164 13.09 10.18 4.91
N ALA A 165 12.77 11.36 4.37
CA ALA A 165 13.65 12.52 4.46
C ALA A 165 13.75 13.03 5.91
N ASP A 166 12.62 13.10 6.60
CA ASP A 166 12.53 13.54 8.00
C ASP A 166 13.26 12.59 8.97
N ILE A 167 13.27 11.28 8.67
CA ILE A 167 14.08 10.28 9.39
C ILE A 167 15.59 10.52 9.21
N GLY A 168 16.01 11.17 8.12
CA GLY A 168 17.43 11.29 7.74
C GLY A 168 17.89 10.23 6.71
N GLY A 169 16.94 9.59 6.03
CA GLY A 169 17.22 8.69 4.91
C GLY A 169 17.50 7.23 5.28
N ALA A 170 17.88 6.45 4.26
CA ALA A 170 18.01 5.00 4.35
C ALA A 170 19.06 4.51 5.38
N ASP A 171 20.12 5.29 5.59
CA ASP A 171 21.17 4.94 6.55
C ASP A 171 20.68 5.03 7.99
N VAL A 172 19.91 6.08 8.32
CA VAL A 172 19.30 6.20 9.65
C VAL A 172 18.25 5.12 9.87
N VAL A 173 17.44 4.80 8.85
CA VAL A 173 16.50 3.66 8.91
C VAL A 173 17.23 2.36 9.28
N LYS A 174 18.38 2.10 8.64
CA LYS A 174 19.19 0.91 8.91
C LYS A 174 19.79 0.93 10.30
N GLN A 175 20.24 2.07 10.81
CA GLN A 175 20.78 2.20 12.17
C GLN A 175 19.71 1.93 13.23
N VAL A 176 18.52 2.52 13.08
CA VAL A 176 17.35 2.24 13.94
C VAL A 176 17.03 0.75 13.93
N LEU A 177 16.95 0.12 12.76
CA LEU A 177 16.62 -1.29 12.66
C LEU A 177 17.74 -2.21 13.19
N ALA A 178 19.01 -1.83 13.04
CA ALA A 178 20.12 -2.55 13.65
C ALA A 178 20.02 -2.53 15.18
N ARG A 179 19.66 -1.37 15.76
CA ARG A 179 19.41 -1.23 17.20
C ARG A 179 18.21 -2.07 17.64
N PHE A 180 17.09 -1.96 16.93
CA PHE A 180 15.89 -2.76 17.18
C PHE A 180 16.17 -4.26 17.17
N TYR A 181 16.90 -4.75 16.15
CA TYR A 181 17.30 -6.16 16.09
C TYR A 181 18.33 -6.55 17.16
N GLY A 182 19.08 -5.60 17.69
CA GLY A 182 19.87 -5.77 18.91
C GLY A 182 18.99 -6.13 20.11
N ILE A 183 17.94 -5.35 20.33
CA ILE A 183 16.98 -5.48 21.45
C ILE A 183 16.16 -6.77 21.31
N ILE A 184 15.46 -6.96 20.18
CA ILE A 184 14.49 -8.06 20.05
C ILE A 184 15.13 -9.45 20.02
N PHE A 185 16.37 -9.58 19.53
CA PHE A 185 17.11 -10.85 19.61
C PHE A 185 17.55 -11.19 21.03
N ALA A 186 17.79 -10.17 21.87
CA ALA A 186 18.18 -10.36 23.27
C ALA A 186 16.98 -10.60 24.18
N ASP A 187 15.75 -10.40 23.68
CA ASP A 187 14.53 -10.64 24.43
C ASP A 187 14.28 -12.13 24.66
N ALA A 188 14.01 -12.52 25.91
CA ALA A 188 13.84 -13.92 26.31
C ALA A 188 12.61 -14.59 25.67
N TRP A 189 11.63 -13.81 25.23
CA TRP A 189 10.42 -14.33 24.60
C TRP A 189 10.47 -14.19 23.07
N LEU A 190 10.54 -12.95 22.57
CA LEU A 190 10.50 -12.65 21.14
C LEU A 190 11.77 -13.11 20.42
N GLY A 191 12.91 -13.18 21.11
CA GLY A 191 14.17 -13.71 20.59
C GLY A 191 14.06 -15.12 20.03
N GLN A 192 13.12 -15.93 20.54
CA GLN A 192 12.88 -17.31 20.12
C GLN A 192 12.45 -17.42 18.64
N PHE A 193 11.77 -16.40 18.08
CA PHE A 193 11.38 -16.41 16.66
C PHE A 193 12.59 -16.37 15.71
N PHE A 194 13.74 -15.95 16.21
CA PHE A 194 14.93 -15.70 15.41
C PHE A 194 15.98 -16.81 15.49
N TYR A 195 15.64 -17.96 16.09
CA TYR A 195 16.55 -19.10 16.16
C TYR A 195 17.06 -19.51 14.76
N GLY A 196 18.39 -19.58 14.61
CA GLY A 196 19.05 -19.88 13.35
C GLY A 196 18.95 -18.80 12.26
N LYS A 197 18.47 -17.58 12.58
CA LYS A 197 18.36 -16.47 11.63
C LYS A 197 19.53 -15.49 11.78
N SER A 198 19.99 -14.95 10.67
CA SER A 198 21.00 -13.89 10.65
C SER A 198 20.39 -12.55 11.07
N LYS A 199 20.84 -12.00 12.20
CA LYS A 199 20.47 -10.65 12.66
C LYS A 199 20.75 -9.58 11.59
N THR A 200 21.95 -9.60 11.02
CA THR A 200 22.36 -8.67 9.95
C THR A 200 21.52 -8.86 8.69
N GLY A 201 21.24 -10.11 8.32
CA GLY A 201 20.40 -10.43 7.16
C GLY A 201 18.98 -9.87 7.30
N LEU A 202 18.36 -10.09 8.47
CA LEU A 202 17.02 -9.56 8.77
C LEU A 202 17.01 -8.02 8.83
N THR A 203 18.02 -7.41 9.46
CA THR A 203 18.19 -5.95 9.50
C THR A 203 18.23 -5.37 8.09
N ASN A 204 19.07 -5.91 7.21
CA ASN A 204 19.19 -5.43 5.83
C ASN A 204 17.88 -5.62 5.05
N LYS A 205 17.24 -6.78 5.20
CA LYS A 205 15.98 -7.11 4.52
C LYS A 205 14.86 -6.17 4.96
N GLN A 206 14.66 -5.97 6.27
CA GLN A 206 13.64 -5.06 6.79
C GLN A 206 13.95 -3.60 6.44
N SER A 207 15.22 -3.18 6.44
CA SER A 207 15.60 -1.81 6.07
C SER A 207 15.17 -1.46 4.66
N LYS A 208 15.43 -2.34 3.68
CA LYS A 208 14.98 -2.14 2.30
C LYS A 208 13.45 -2.02 2.21
N PHE A 209 12.73 -2.87 2.95
CA PHE A 209 11.27 -2.83 2.98
C PHE A 209 10.75 -1.51 3.58
N MET A 210 11.30 -1.08 4.72
CA MET A 210 10.86 0.13 5.40
C MET A 210 11.20 1.39 4.60
N VAL A 211 12.38 1.45 3.96
CA VAL A 211 12.72 2.56 3.05
C VAL A 211 11.67 2.69 1.93
N ALA A 212 11.27 1.58 1.32
CA ALA A 212 10.20 1.57 0.33
C ALA A 212 8.86 1.99 0.95
N ALA A 213 8.54 1.50 2.14
CA ALA A 213 7.32 1.83 2.88
C ALA A 213 7.27 3.29 3.33
N PHE A 214 8.41 4.00 3.42
CA PHE A 214 8.50 5.43 3.69
C PHE A 214 8.58 6.29 2.42
N GLY A 215 8.33 5.70 1.24
CA GLY A 215 8.29 6.43 -0.03
C GLY A 215 9.62 6.51 -0.76
N GLY A 216 10.66 5.85 -0.26
CA GLY A 216 11.94 5.72 -0.94
C GLY A 216 11.96 4.69 -2.06
N PRO A 217 13.11 4.53 -2.75
CA PRO A 217 13.27 3.53 -3.79
C PRO A 217 12.94 2.12 -3.30
N ASN A 218 12.09 1.42 -4.05
CA ASN A 218 11.73 0.04 -3.72
C ASN A 218 12.74 -0.96 -4.31
N THR A 219 13.76 -1.31 -3.54
CA THR A 219 14.75 -2.36 -3.87
C THR A 219 14.53 -3.63 -3.04
N TYR A 220 13.32 -3.82 -2.49
CA TYR A 220 12.98 -4.98 -1.68
C TYR A 220 12.53 -6.14 -2.57
N GLU A 221 13.23 -7.26 -2.48
CA GLU A 221 12.98 -8.47 -3.30
C GLU A 221 12.37 -9.62 -2.48
N GLY A 222 12.09 -9.38 -1.19
CA GLY A 222 11.55 -10.41 -0.32
C GLY A 222 10.05 -10.64 -0.49
N GLU A 223 9.56 -11.71 0.14
CA GLU A 223 8.13 -11.98 0.25
C GLU A 223 7.41 -10.83 1.02
N PRO A 224 6.16 -10.51 0.68
CA PRO A 224 5.36 -9.54 1.43
C PRO A 224 5.15 -10.01 2.88
N PRO A 225 4.85 -9.10 3.83
CA PRO A 225 4.72 -9.44 5.25
C PRO A 225 3.74 -10.59 5.51
N ALA A 226 2.58 -10.59 4.85
CA ALA A 226 1.58 -11.67 4.97
C ALA A 226 2.18 -13.06 4.70
N LEU A 227 2.99 -13.18 3.65
CA LEU A 227 3.55 -14.46 3.21
C LEU A 227 4.82 -14.83 3.98
N SER A 228 5.61 -13.84 4.39
CA SER A 228 6.77 -14.05 5.26
C SER A 228 6.39 -14.56 6.65
N HIS A 229 5.22 -14.15 7.17
CA HIS A 229 4.77 -14.44 8.53
C HIS A 229 3.56 -15.39 8.59
N MET A 230 3.11 -15.95 7.46
CA MET A 230 1.93 -16.84 7.41
C MET A 230 2.06 -18.07 8.32
N HIS A 231 3.28 -18.55 8.56
CA HIS A 231 3.58 -19.75 9.34
C HIS A 231 3.96 -19.44 10.80
N MET A 232 3.84 -18.18 11.24
CA MET A 232 4.23 -17.74 12.58
C MET A 232 2.99 -17.31 13.36
N TYR A 233 2.82 -17.84 14.57
CA TYR A 233 1.75 -17.40 15.46
C TYR A 233 2.17 -16.12 16.19
N ILE A 234 1.75 -14.98 15.63
CA ILE A 234 2.06 -13.64 16.14
C ILE A 234 0.74 -13.03 16.62
N THR A 235 0.60 -12.83 17.92
CA THR A 235 -0.58 -12.23 18.56
C THR A 235 -0.44 -10.72 18.67
N GLU A 236 -1.53 -10.04 19.00
CA GLU A 236 -1.53 -8.60 19.29
C GLU A 236 -0.55 -8.24 20.43
N GLU A 237 -0.48 -9.05 21.49
CA GLU A 237 0.46 -8.86 22.59
C GLU A 237 1.92 -8.84 22.12
N ILE A 238 2.30 -9.77 21.24
CA ILE A 238 3.65 -9.83 20.66
C ILE A 238 3.94 -8.58 19.83
N SER A 239 2.98 -8.11 19.04
CA SER A 239 3.15 -6.92 18.21
C SER A 239 3.25 -5.63 19.03
N LEU A 240 2.45 -5.48 20.09
CA LEU A 240 2.55 -4.34 21.01
C LEU A 240 3.91 -4.29 21.70
N LEU A 241 4.41 -5.43 22.15
CA LEU A 241 5.74 -5.54 22.76
C LEU A 241 6.85 -5.22 21.74
N ARG A 242 6.74 -5.74 20.51
CA ARG A 242 7.63 -5.40 19.40
C ARG A 242 7.61 -3.90 19.11
N GLU A 243 6.44 -3.26 19.13
CA GLU A 243 6.28 -1.82 18.93
C GLU A 243 7.04 -1.03 20.01
N LYS A 244 6.92 -1.43 21.29
CA LYS A 244 7.66 -0.82 22.40
C LYS A 244 9.18 -0.87 22.14
N MET A 245 9.70 -2.03 21.73
CA MET A 245 11.12 -2.20 21.40
C MET A 245 11.57 -1.36 20.21
N LEU A 246 10.72 -1.24 19.17
CA LEU A 246 10.99 -0.41 18.00
C LEU A 246 10.99 1.08 18.36
N ARG A 247 10.03 1.53 19.18
CA ARG A 247 9.99 2.88 19.73
C ARG A 247 11.25 3.22 20.51
N GLN A 248 11.71 2.31 21.36
CA GLN A 248 12.98 2.47 22.07
C GLN A 248 14.15 2.61 21.09
N ALA A 249 14.23 1.75 20.07
CA ALA A 249 15.29 1.82 19.07
C ALA A 249 15.30 3.14 18.28
N ILE A 250 14.12 3.69 17.96
CA ILE A 250 13.99 5.00 17.32
C ILE A 250 14.50 6.11 18.26
N SER A 251 14.07 6.09 19.53
CA SER A 251 14.52 7.03 20.56
C SER A 251 16.04 6.96 20.80
N ASP A 252 16.62 5.76 20.80
CA ASP A 252 18.06 5.55 20.97
C ASP A 252 18.90 6.14 19.83
N GLN A 253 18.30 6.43 18.67
CA GLN A 253 18.95 7.14 17.55
C GLN A 253 18.72 8.66 17.59
N GLY A 254 18.09 9.18 18.64
CA GLY A 254 17.85 10.62 18.81
C GLY A 254 16.72 11.17 17.94
N LEU A 255 15.90 10.32 17.33
CA LEU A 255 14.74 10.74 16.54
C LEU A 255 13.59 11.20 17.45
N GLY A 256 12.92 12.29 17.06
CA GLY A 256 11.84 12.88 17.84
C GLY A 256 10.58 12.00 17.91
N ILE A 257 9.72 12.31 18.89
CA ILE A 257 8.46 11.58 19.15
C ILE A 257 7.53 11.59 17.91
N ASP A 258 7.47 12.70 17.18
CA ASP A 258 6.68 12.81 15.94
C ASP A 258 7.11 11.77 14.89
N ILE A 259 8.42 11.67 14.63
CA ILE A 259 8.98 10.69 13.69
C ILE A 259 8.68 9.26 14.18
N ALA A 260 8.80 9.01 15.48
CA ALA A 260 8.45 7.71 16.06
C ALA A 260 6.99 7.35 15.79
N GLU A 261 6.04 8.25 16.03
CA GLU A 261 4.62 7.97 15.76
C GLU A 261 4.33 7.73 14.28
N ARG A 262 4.91 8.52 13.39
CA ARG A 262 4.75 8.36 11.93
C ARG A 262 5.33 7.04 11.44
N TRP A 263 6.51 6.65 11.93
CA TRP A 263 7.11 5.35 11.66
C TRP A 263 6.22 4.20 12.14
N LEU A 264 5.78 4.26 13.40
CA LEU A 264 4.99 3.20 14.01
C LEU A 264 3.60 3.09 13.38
N SER A 265 3.03 4.21 12.91
CA SER A 265 1.81 4.20 12.10
C SER A 265 1.97 3.36 10.82
N VAL A 266 3.10 3.51 10.11
CA VAL A 266 3.43 2.67 8.95
C VAL A 266 3.60 1.20 9.34
N ASP A 267 4.29 0.88 10.44
CA ASP A 267 4.46 -0.51 10.92
C ASP A 267 3.10 -1.15 11.26
N ARG A 268 2.23 -0.43 11.98
CA ARG A 268 0.86 -0.83 12.32
C ARG A 268 0.00 -1.12 11.11
N SER A 269 0.20 -0.43 9.98
CA SER A 269 -0.55 -0.67 8.75
C SER A 269 -0.41 -2.11 8.20
N PHE A 270 0.60 -2.86 8.65
CA PHE A 270 0.82 -4.25 8.26
C PHE A 270 0.25 -5.28 9.25
N TRP A 271 -0.16 -4.86 10.44
CA TRP A 271 -0.54 -5.76 11.55
C TRP A 271 -1.69 -6.69 11.19
N HIS A 272 -2.72 -6.17 10.51
CA HIS A 272 -3.86 -6.98 10.07
C HIS A 272 -3.46 -8.16 9.15
N SER A 273 -2.31 -8.07 8.47
CA SER A 273 -1.81 -9.15 7.61
C SER A 273 -0.89 -10.15 8.33
N ILE A 274 -0.54 -9.88 9.59
CA ILE A 274 0.44 -10.64 10.37
C ILE A 274 -0.24 -11.30 11.57
N HIS A 275 -1.10 -10.55 12.27
CA HIS A 275 -1.78 -10.96 13.50
C HIS A 275 -2.64 -12.17 13.28
N LYS A 276 -2.64 -13.06 14.27
CA LYS A 276 -3.48 -14.26 14.31
C LYS A 276 -4.16 -14.38 15.65
N GLN A 277 -5.41 -14.83 15.65
CA GLN A 277 -6.19 -15.09 16.87
C GLN A 277 -5.98 -16.51 17.39
N SER A 278 -5.62 -17.45 16.51
CA SER A 278 -5.29 -18.82 16.87
C SER A 278 -4.14 -19.38 16.01
N VAL A 279 -3.56 -20.48 16.46
CA VAL A 279 -2.52 -21.21 15.72
C VAL A 279 -3.06 -21.79 14.41
N ASP A 280 -4.35 -22.11 14.34
CA ASP A 280 -5.01 -22.70 13.16
C ASP A 280 -5.09 -21.73 11.98
N GLU A 281 -4.95 -20.42 12.22
CA GLU A 281 -4.83 -19.41 11.16
C GLU A 281 -3.45 -19.42 10.49
N CYS A 282 -2.48 -20.17 11.02
CA CYS A 282 -1.16 -20.30 10.41
C CYS A 282 -1.20 -21.23 9.20
N VAL A 283 -0.55 -20.80 8.12
CA VAL A 283 -0.36 -21.61 6.91
C VAL A 283 1.12 -21.95 6.79
N THR A 284 1.45 -23.23 6.64
CA THR A 284 2.83 -23.70 6.43
C THR A 284 3.10 -23.93 4.95
N LYS A 285 4.38 -23.85 4.54
CA LYS A 285 4.75 -23.96 3.12
C LYS A 285 4.77 -25.39 2.63
N CYS A 286 5.08 -26.34 3.50
CA CYS A 286 5.21 -27.75 3.16
C CYS A 286 4.38 -28.62 4.11
N PHE A 287 3.86 -29.72 3.57
CA PHE A 287 3.17 -30.73 4.36
C PHE A 287 4.08 -31.27 5.48
N GLY A 288 3.52 -31.46 6.68
CA GLY A 288 4.25 -31.94 7.85
C GLY A 288 5.02 -30.86 8.62
N GLN A 289 5.06 -29.60 8.16
CA GLN A 289 5.57 -28.49 8.97
C GLN A 289 4.52 -28.04 10.00
N ALA A 290 4.99 -27.70 11.20
CA ALA A 290 4.18 -27.06 12.23
C ALA A 290 4.36 -25.54 12.22
N PRO A 291 3.34 -24.76 12.61
CA PRO A 291 3.49 -23.33 12.86
C PRO A 291 4.57 -23.02 13.89
N VAL A 292 5.26 -21.89 13.70
CA VAL A 292 6.23 -21.38 14.67
C VAL A 292 5.47 -20.71 15.81
N VAL A 293 5.53 -21.32 16.99
CA VAL A 293 4.94 -20.84 18.24
C VAL A 293 6.06 -20.69 19.27
N VAL A 294 6.19 -19.51 19.89
CA VAL A 294 7.19 -19.23 20.92
C VAL A 294 6.52 -19.18 22.29
N LYS A 295 7.18 -19.76 23.30
CA LYS A 295 6.60 -19.85 24.66
C LYS A 295 7.00 -18.62 25.47
N LYS A 296 6.01 -17.93 26.04
CA LYS A 296 6.25 -16.84 26.99
C LYS A 296 6.87 -17.40 28.27
N PRO A 297 8.03 -16.89 28.73
CA PRO A 297 8.61 -17.30 30.01
C PRO A 297 7.68 -16.96 31.18
N GLU A 298 7.64 -17.81 32.23
CA GLU A 298 6.69 -17.68 33.35
C GLU A 298 6.83 -16.36 34.14
N ASN A 299 8.05 -15.82 34.24
CA ASN A 299 8.35 -14.54 34.91
C ASN A 299 8.84 -13.49 33.92
N TYR A 300 8.28 -13.49 32.70
CA TYR A 300 8.71 -12.58 31.66
C TYR A 300 8.52 -11.11 32.06
N GLN A 301 9.63 -10.36 32.12
CA GLN A 301 9.65 -8.92 32.27
C GLN A 301 10.26 -8.33 30.99
N PRO A 302 9.52 -7.49 30.26
CA PRO A 302 10.05 -6.87 29.05
C PRO A 302 11.19 -5.93 29.42
N GLN A 303 12.25 -5.96 28.61
CA GLN A 303 13.37 -5.02 28.70
C GLN A 303 12.92 -3.56 28.48
#